data_AF-A0A1F8YHS0-F1
#
_entry.id   AF-A0A1F8YHS0-F1
#
_cell.length_a   1.000
_cell.length_b   1.000
_cell.length_c   1.000
_cell.angle_alpha   90.00
_cell.angle_beta   90.00
_cell.angle_gamma   90.00
#
_symmetry.space_group_name_H-M   'P 1'
#
loop_
_entity.id
_entity.type
_entity.pdbx_description
1 polymer ?
#
loop_
_entity_poly.entity_id
_entity_poly.type
_entity_poly.pdbx_seq_one_letter_code
_entity_poly.pdbx_strand_id
1 'polypeptide(L)'
;MKTASEVRTESVSASATKERKQSKPVATRIWNVLISLKLAIWVIILLAVTSILGTIIEQNQPMEKYLQEYSEGTIRALEALQLFDMYHSWWFLLLLSLFATNLTCCTIDRLPRAIRTVRNPRRTIDAAMEKTLPLVERWKNKGDIPQWTERHRSSLSGAFTAPTITEHDGSVHLYAEKGAWSRFGAYATHAGIVIVFVGAIVGNVFGFKSYVAIPEGKESSHLDARGGKEHIDLPFSVRNNRFWVETYPNGQPKEYSSDLSVIENGREVLRKTIEVNDPLVYKGIWFYQSSYGQAGPPTVQVSVKKASGEDAGILSLAPDEKREIPGYGTVSAINFEPDFQGFGPALQVIVEKPNKAPQQVWLLQRFPA
;
A
#
# COMPACT_ATOMS: atom_id res chain seq x y z
N MET A 1 -24.12 -85.70 -11.52
CA MET A 1 -23.69 -86.52 -10.36
C MET A 1 -22.19 -86.72 -10.46
N LYS A 2 -21.49 -86.57 -9.33
CA LYS A 2 -20.04 -86.59 -9.09
C LYS A 2 -19.28 -85.25 -9.21
N THR A 3 -18.37 -85.15 -8.25
CA THR A 3 -17.91 -84.00 -7.46
C THR A 3 -16.40 -83.84 -7.55
N ALA A 4 -15.96 -82.63 -7.25
CA ALA A 4 -14.66 -82.19 -6.70
C ALA A 4 -13.53 -83.21 -6.50
N SER A 5 -12.31 -82.83 -6.91
CA SER A 5 -11.16 -82.84 -6.00
C SER A 5 -10.01 -81.97 -6.54
N GLU A 6 -9.50 -81.18 -5.61
CA GLU A 6 -8.43 -80.20 -5.64
C GLU A 6 -6.99 -80.78 -5.76
N VAL A 7 -6.08 -79.92 -6.24
CA VAL A 7 -4.72 -79.67 -5.73
C VAL A 7 -3.60 -80.69 -6.07
N ARG A 8 -2.56 -80.25 -6.81
CA ARG A 8 -1.28 -79.76 -6.26
C ARG A 8 -0.28 -79.26 -7.33
N THR A 9 0.13 -78.00 -7.15
CA THR A 9 1.46 -77.39 -7.35
C THR A 9 2.34 -77.71 -8.56
N GLU A 10 2.55 -76.68 -9.40
CA GLU A 10 3.91 -76.28 -9.79
C GLU A 10 4.11 -74.78 -9.55
N SER A 11 5.19 -74.48 -8.86
CA SER A 11 5.68 -73.17 -8.48
C SER A 11 6.26 -72.43 -9.68
N VAL A 12 5.76 -71.22 -9.98
CA VAL A 12 6.52 -70.23 -10.75
C VAL A 12 6.59 -68.93 -9.96
N SER A 13 7.78 -68.76 -9.37
CA SER A 13 8.55 -67.55 -9.15
C SER A 13 7.82 -66.19 -9.12
N ALA A 14 8.01 -65.51 -8.00
CA ALA A 14 7.74 -64.10 -7.80
C ALA A 14 8.35 -63.22 -8.91
N SER A 15 7.48 -62.51 -9.63
CA SER A 15 7.82 -61.28 -10.32
C SER A 15 6.83 -60.21 -9.87
N ALA A 16 7.07 -59.68 -8.68
CA ALA A 16 6.53 -58.39 -8.28
C ALA A 16 7.09 -57.34 -9.26
N THR A 17 6.25 -56.92 -10.21
CA THR A 17 6.53 -55.78 -11.07
C THR A 17 6.55 -54.53 -10.20
N LYS A 18 7.72 -54.24 -9.62
CA LYS A 18 8.00 -53.02 -8.88
C LYS A 18 7.95 -51.89 -9.90
N GLU A 19 6.79 -51.25 -10.04
CA GLU A 19 6.65 -49.98 -10.75
C GLU A 19 7.73 -49.02 -10.23
N ARG A 20 8.80 -48.84 -11.01
CA ARG A 20 9.75 -47.76 -10.78
C ARG A 20 8.97 -46.46 -10.98
N LYS A 21 8.56 -45.82 -9.87
CA LYS A 21 8.17 -44.41 -9.85
C LYS A 21 9.30 -43.59 -10.49
N GLN A 22 9.21 -43.34 -11.78
CA GLN A 22 10.12 -42.42 -12.44
C GLN A 22 9.98 -41.07 -11.76
N SER A 23 11.08 -40.60 -11.19
CA SER A 23 11.16 -39.32 -10.53
C SER A 23 10.78 -38.23 -11.53
N LYS A 24 9.69 -37.48 -11.27
CA LYS A 24 9.29 -36.34 -12.11
C LYS A 24 10.49 -35.41 -12.35
N PRO A 25 10.66 -34.87 -13.58
CA PRO A 25 11.70 -33.90 -13.89
C PRO A 25 11.73 -32.74 -12.88
N VAL A 26 12.91 -32.19 -12.61
CA VAL A 26 13.11 -31.09 -11.64
C VAL A 26 12.21 -29.89 -11.98
N ALA A 27 12.12 -29.52 -13.26
CA ALA A 27 11.25 -28.46 -13.73
C ALA A 27 9.77 -28.69 -13.37
N THR A 28 9.26 -29.92 -13.50
CA THR A 28 7.90 -30.27 -13.13
C THR A 28 7.67 -30.16 -11.62
N ARG A 29 8.69 -30.44 -10.80
CA ARG A 29 8.58 -30.27 -9.33
C ARG A 29 8.51 -28.79 -8.97
N ILE A 30 9.38 -27.97 -9.55
CA ILE A 30 9.39 -26.52 -9.33
C ILE A 30 8.06 -25.92 -9.77
N TRP A 31 7.57 -26.28 -10.97
CA TRP A 31 6.27 -25.84 -11.45
C TRP A 31 5.13 -26.21 -10.49
N ASN A 32 5.09 -27.46 -10.00
CA ASN A 32 4.08 -27.91 -9.04
C ASN A 32 4.10 -27.14 -7.72
N VAL A 33 5.28 -26.70 -7.27
CA VAL A 33 5.41 -25.82 -6.10
C VAL A 33 4.87 -24.43 -6.42
N LEU A 34 5.25 -23.86 -7.57
CA LEU A 34 4.82 -22.53 -8.00
C LEU A 34 3.32 -22.42 -8.28
N ILE A 35 2.63 -23.50 -8.66
CA ILE A 35 1.16 -23.50 -8.85
C ILE A 35 0.37 -23.89 -7.58
N SER A 36 1.06 -24.06 -6.44
CA SER A 36 0.44 -24.50 -5.20
C SER A 36 -0.35 -23.37 -4.52
N LEU A 37 -1.65 -23.62 -4.26
CA LEU A 37 -2.47 -22.72 -3.43
C LEU A 37 -1.97 -22.65 -1.98
N LYS A 38 -1.40 -23.74 -1.45
CA LYS A 38 -0.86 -23.76 -0.09
C LYS A 38 0.32 -22.81 0.03
N LEU A 39 1.20 -22.78 -0.98
CA LEU A 39 2.30 -21.84 -1.04
C LEU A 39 1.78 -20.39 -1.05
N ALA A 40 0.79 -20.11 -1.92
CA ALA A 40 0.18 -18.79 -2.02
C ALA A 40 -0.30 -18.28 -0.65
N ILE A 41 -1.07 -19.10 0.07
CA ILE A 41 -1.63 -18.76 1.38
C ILE A 41 -0.52 -18.46 2.40
N TRP A 42 0.51 -19.32 2.47
CA TRP A 42 1.62 -19.10 3.38
C TRP A 42 2.41 -17.82 3.08
N VAL A 43 2.67 -17.54 1.80
CA VAL A 43 3.39 -16.33 1.39
C VAL A 43 2.56 -15.08 1.70
N ILE A 44 1.24 -15.09 1.47
CA ILE A 44 0.35 -13.98 1.82
C ILE A 44 0.34 -13.74 3.34
N ILE A 45 0.24 -14.81 4.15
CA ILE A 45 0.27 -14.69 5.61
C ILE A 45 1.59 -14.08 6.07
N LEU A 46 2.71 -14.55 5.53
CA LEU A 46 4.02 -14.04 5.89
C LEU A 46 4.17 -12.56 5.51
N LEU A 47 3.78 -12.19 4.29
CA LEU A 47 3.76 -10.79 3.84
C LEU A 47 2.89 -9.92 4.75
N ALA A 48 1.71 -10.41 5.15
CA ALA A 48 0.81 -9.68 6.04
C ALA A 48 1.45 -9.45 7.42
N VAL A 49 2.01 -10.49 8.03
CA VAL A 49 2.68 -10.39 9.35
C VAL A 49 3.86 -9.44 9.29
N THR A 50 4.72 -9.56 8.28
CA THR A 50 5.88 -8.66 8.15
C THR A 50 5.44 -7.23 7.86
N SER A 51 4.40 -7.01 7.06
CA SER A 51 3.87 -5.66 6.79
C SER A 51 3.30 -4.99 8.05
N ILE A 52 2.64 -5.76 8.93
CA ILE A 52 2.19 -5.27 10.23
C ILE A 52 3.39 -4.83 11.08
N LEU A 53 4.45 -5.65 11.15
CA LEU A 53 5.67 -5.30 11.87
C LEU A 53 6.33 -4.03 11.32
N GLY A 54 6.45 -3.89 9.99
CA GLY A 54 6.97 -2.69 9.35
C GLY A 54 6.05 -1.47 9.43
N THR A 55 4.81 -1.63 9.89
CA THR A 55 3.92 -0.51 10.20
C THR A 55 4.10 -0.04 11.65
N ILE A 56 4.37 -0.97 12.57
CA ILE A 56 4.68 -0.67 13.98
C ILE A 56 6.02 0.06 14.09
N ILE A 57 7.01 -0.38 13.31
CA ILE A 57 8.32 0.28 13.24
C ILE A 57 8.25 1.34 12.15
N GLU A 58 8.23 2.62 12.53
CA GLU A 58 8.26 3.71 11.55
C GLU A 58 9.45 3.56 10.61
N GLN A 59 9.22 3.57 9.29
CA GLN A 59 10.25 3.28 8.29
C GLN A 59 11.06 4.54 7.93
N ASN A 60 12.34 4.35 7.60
CA ASN A 60 13.24 5.37 7.03
C ASN A 60 13.32 6.68 7.85
N GLN A 61 13.24 6.59 9.17
CA GLN A 61 13.41 7.75 10.06
C GLN A 61 14.90 8.06 10.29
N PRO A 62 15.24 9.29 10.70
CA PRO A 62 16.59 9.61 11.17
C PRO A 62 17.01 8.71 12.35
N MET A 63 18.29 8.36 12.41
CA MET A 63 18.81 7.42 13.43
C MET A 63 18.60 7.97 14.85
N GLU A 64 18.65 9.28 15.02
CA GLU A 64 18.41 9.98 16.29
C GLU A 64 17.02 9.65 16.85
N LYS A 65 16.01 9.53 15.99
CA LYS A 65 14.65 9.17 16.40
C LYS A 65 14.58 7.73 16.91
N TYR A 66 15.27 6.80 16.26
CA TYR A 66 15.31 5.41 16.72
C TYR A 66 16.05 5.26 18.04
N LEU A 67 17.13 6.02 18.25
CA LEU A 67 17.90 6.02 19.51
C LEU A 67 17.11 6.57 20.70
N GLN A 68 16.13 7.44 20.46
CA GLN A 68 15.22 7.95 21.50
C GLN A 68 14.18 6.91 21.92
N GLU A 69 13.74 6.05 21.00
CA GLU A 69 12.65 5.10 21.23
C GLU A 69 13.15 3.70 21.66
N TYR A 70 14.31 3.28 21.17
CA TYR A 70 14.82 1.92 21.33
C TYR A 70 16.20 1.87 21.99
N SER A 71 16.45 0.79 22.74
CA SER A 71 17.78 0.51 23.29
C SER A 71 18.77 0.11 22.19
N GLU A 72 20.07 0.36 22.40
CA GLU A 72 21.13 0.03 21.43
C GLU A 72 21.11 -1.44 20.96
N GLY A 73 20.83 -2.38 21.87
CA GLY A 73 20.74 -3.80 21.55
C GLY A 73 19.59 -4.12 20.60
N THR A 74 18.44 -3.46 20.78
CA THR A 74 17.27 -3.58 19.91
C THR A 74 17.58 -2.98 18.54
N ILE A 75 18.19 -1.81 18.49
CA ILE A 75 18.57 -1.14 17.23
C ILE A 75 19.48 -2.04 16.40
N ARG A 76 20.52 -2.63 17.00
CA ARG A 76 21.40 -3.58 16.30
C ARG A 76 20.64 -4.79 15.74
N ALA A 77 19.67 -5.32 16.48
CA ALA A 77 18.85 -6.43 16.00
C ALA A 77 17.93 -6.03 14.84
N LEU A 78 17.28 -4.86 14.94
CA LEU A 78 16.42 -4.32 13.88
C LEU A 78 17.22 -4.02 12.60
N GLU A 79 18.42 -3.46 12.74
CA GLU A 79 19.33 -3.20 11.64
C GLU A 79 19.80 -4.50 10.96
N ALA A 80 20.19 -5.51 11.75
CA ALA A 80 20.59 -6.82 11.23
C ALA A 80 19.47 -7.52 10.43
N LEU A 81 18.22 -7.32 10.83
CA LEU A 81 17.04 -7.83 10.12
C LEU A 81 16.55 -6.90 8.99
N GLN A 82 17.19 -5.75 8.80
CA GLN A 82 16.81 -4.70 7.86
C GLN A 82 15.39 -4.13 8.08
N LEU A 83 14.94 -4.04 9.33
CA LEU A 83 13.55 -3.64 9.66
C LEU A 83 13.29 -2.12 9.56
N PHE A 84 14.32 -1.28 9.53
CA PHE A 84 14.17 0.17 9.33
C PHE A 84 13.85 0.55 7.88
N ASP A 85 14.28 -0.28 6.92
CA ASP A 85 13.91 -0.17 5.50
C ASP A 85 13.46 -1.55 4.98
N MET A 86 12.48 -2.12 5.68
CA MET A 86 12.00 -3.49 5.50
C MET A 86 11.51 -3.75 4.07
N TYR A 87 10.80 -2.79 3.50
CA TYR A 87 10.18 -2.91 2.17
C TYR A 87 11.20 -2.99 1.02
N HIS A 88 12.45 -2.57 1.26
CA HIS A 88 13.56 -2.70 0.32
C HIS A 88 14.54 -3.83 0.69
N SER A 89 14.29 -4.55 1.79
CA SER A 89 15.12 -5.69 2.19
C SER A 89 15.05 -6.82 1.16
N TRP A 90 16.15 -7.56 1.00
CA TRP A 90 16.23 -8.65 0.03
C TRP A 90 15.20 -9.76 0.31
N TRP A 91 14.93 -10.03 1.59
CA TRP A 91 14.00 -11.08 2.01
C TRP A 91 12.55 -10.68 1.76
N PHE A 92 12.19 -9.41 1.96
CA PHE A 92 10.83 -8.93 1.68
C PHE A 92 10.58 -8.91 0.17
N LEU A 93 11.55 -8.44 -0.62
CA LEU A 93 11.50 -8.48 -2.08
C LEU A 93 11.43 -9.91 -2.62
N LEU A 94 12.10 -10.86 -1.97
CA LEU A 94 12.00 -12.28 -2.31
C LEU A 94 10.58 -12.81 -2.07
N LEU A 95 9.95 -12.48 -0.94
CA LEU A 95 8.57 -12.86 -0.64
C LEU A 95 7.59 -12.28 -1.65
N LEU A 96 7.75 -10.99 -1.99
CA LEU A 96 6.92 -10.31 -2.98
C LEU A 96 7.09 -10.94 -4.37
N SER A 97 8.33 -11.24 -4.76
CA SER A 97 8.65 -11.89 -6.04
C SER A 97 8.10 -13.31 -6.11
N LEU A 98 8.20 -14.07 -5.02
CA LEU A 98 7.63 -15.41 -4.92
C LEU A 98 6.11 -15.38 -5.03
N PHE A 99 5.45 -14.42 -4.37
CA PHE A 99 4.02 -14.20 -4.47
C PHE A 99 3.60 -13.88 -5.91
N ALA A 100 4.26 -12.90 -6.54
CA ALA A 100 3.97 -12.49 -7.92
C ALA A 100 4.13 -13.65 -8.92
N THR A 101 5.20 -14.44 -8.76
CA THR A 101 5.48 -15.61 -9.60
C THR A 101 4.42 -16.70 -9.38
N ASN A 102 4.09 -17.02 -8.12
CA ASN A 102 3.06 -18.00 -7.79
C ASN A 102 1.69 -17.60 -8.34
N LEU A 103 1.29 -16.34 -8.17
CA LEU A 103 0.04 -15.80 -8.70
C LEU A 103 -0.02 -15.92 -10.23
N THR A 104 1.08 -15.59 -10.91
CA THR A 104 1.20 -15.68 -12.36
C THR A 104 1.10 -17.14 -12.84
N CYS A 105 1.89 -18.05 -12.25
CA CYS A 105 1.86 -19.48 -12.58
C CYS A 105 0.48 -20.10 -12.33
N CYS A 106 -0.15 -19.80 -11.18
CA CYS A 106 -1.50 -20.26 -10.86
C CYS A 106 -2.53 -19.78 -11.88
N THR A 107 -2.42 -18.52 -12.31
CA THR A 107 -3.33 -17.93 -13.30
C THR A 107 -3.16 -18.60 -14.66
N ILE A 108 -1.92 -18.81 -15.11
CA ILE A 108 -1.60 -19.49 -16.38
C ILE A 108 -2.10 -20.95 -16.38
N ASP A 109 -1.86 -21.71 -15.31
CA ASP A 109 -2.28 -23.12 -15.21
C ASP A 109 -3.80 -23.30 -15.24
N ARG A 110 -4.54 -22.35 -14.64
CA ARG A 110 -6.00 -22.44 -14.48
C ARG A 110 -6.77 -21.85 -15.67
N LEU A 111 -6.20 -20.88 -16.38
CA LEU A 111 -6.87 -20.16 -17.45
C LEU A 111 -7.43 -21.06 -18.58
N PRO A 112 -6.70 -22.07 -19.09
CA PRO A 112 -7.22 -22.94 -20.16
C PRO A 112 -8.49 -23.69 -19.75
N ARG A 113 -8.59 -24.10 -18.48
CA ARG A 113 -9.78 -24.78 -17.94
C ARG A 113 -10.96 -23.82 -17.87
N ALA A 114 -10.76 -22.59 -17.41
CA ALA A 114 -11.81 -21.57 -17.38
C ALA A 114 -12.33 -21.24 -18.79
N ILE A 115 -11.42 -21.06 -19.76
CA ILE A 115 -11.77 -20.85 -21.16
C ILE A 115 -12.59 -22.02 -21.71
N ARG A 116 -12.18 -23.27 -21.42
CA ARG A 116 -12.91 -24.45 -21.87
C ARG A 116 -14.33 -24.51 -21.31
N THR A 117 -14.51 -24.20 -20.02
CA THR A 117 -15.83 -24.20 -19.38
C THR A 117 -16.77 -23.16 -19.99
N VAL A 118 -16.25 -21.98 -20.36
CA VAL A 118 -17.06 -20.92 -20.98
C VAL A 118 -17.34 -21.21 -22.46
N ARG A 119 -16.36 -21.71 -23.22
CA ARG A 119 -16.52 -22.01 -24.65
C ARG A 119 -17.37 -23.25 -24.90
N ASN A 120 -17.17 -24.29 -24.09
CA ASN A 120 -17.79 -25.60 -24.24
C ASN A 120 -18.47 -26.02 -22.92
N PRO A 121 -19.56 -25.35 -22.50
CA PRO A 121 -20.31 -25.77 -21.33
C PRO A 121 -20.92 -27.15 -21.55
N ARG A 122 -21.04 -27.95 -20.48
CA ARG A 122 -21.82 -29.20 -20.55
C ARG A 122 -23.29 -28.87 -20.74
N ARG A 123 -23.89 -29.38 -21.83
CA ARG A 123 -25.27 -29.09 -22.25
C ARG A 123 -26.27 -30.17 -21.87
N THR A 124 -25.78 -31.31 -21.39
CA THR A 124 -26.59 -32.44 -20.91
C THR A 124 -26.39 -32.60 -19.41
N ILE A 125 -27.45 -33.03 -18.72
CA ILE A 125 -27.43 -33.30 -17.28
C ILE A 125 -27.52 -34.81 -17.09
N ASP A 126 -26.45 -35.40 -16.56
CA ASP A 126 -26.44 -36.79 -16.11
C ASP A 126 -26.76 -36.89 -14.61
N ALA A 127 -27.06 -38.11 -14.13
CA ALA A 127 -27.43 -38.33 -12.74
C ALA A 127 -26.30 -38.01 -11.74
N ALA A 128 -25.04 -37.97 -12.17
CA ALA A 128 -23.91 -37.60 -11.33
C ALA A 128 -23.83 -36.08 -11.17
N MET A 129 -23.99 -35.34 -12.26
CA MET A 129 -24.03 -33.89 -12.30
C MET A 129 -25.24 -33.35 -11.54
N GLU A 130 -26.42 -33.95 -11.69
CA GLU A 130 -27.63 -33.54 -10.96
C GLU A 130 -27.41 -33.55 -9.44
N LYS A 131 -26.70 -34.55 -8.90
CA LYS A 131 -26.35 -34.63 -7.48
C LYS A 131 -25.40 -33.53 -6.99
N THR A 132 -24.66 -32.90 -7.90
CA THR A 132 -23.76 -31.78 -7.57
C THR A 132 -24.43 -30.42 -7.63
N LEU A 133 -25.64 -30.34 -8.19
CA LEU A 133 -26.37 -29.08 -8.32
C LEU A 133 -26.99 -28.70 -6.96
N PRO A 134 -26.82 -27.45 -6.51
CA PRO A 134 -27.36 -27.00 -5.23
C PRO A 134 -28.88 -26.81 -5.24
N LEU A 135 -29.49 -26.66 -6.43
CA LEU A 135 -30.92 -26.47 -6.62
C LEU A 135 -31.42 -27.38 -7.75
N VAL A 136 -32.28 -28.32 -7.39
CA VAL A 136 -32.91 -29.25 -8.32
C VAL A 136 -34.38 -29.39 -7.94
N GLU A 137 -35.27 -29.11 -8.88
CA GLU A 137 -36.71 -29.35 -8.74
C GLU A 137 -37.18 -30.35 -9.78
N ARG A 138 -38.09 -31.24 -9.38
CA ARG A 138 -38.66 -32.28 -10.24
C ARG A 138 -40.16 -32.17 -10.26
N TRP A 139 -40.73 -32.07 -11.45
CA TRP A 139 -42.18 -31.99 -11.64
C TRP A 139 -42.66 -33.09 -12.58
N LYS A 140 -43.88 -33.57 -12.35
CA LYS A 140 -44.54 -34.54 -13.22
C LYS A 140 -45.78 -33.89 -13.82
N ASN A 141 -45.73 -33.61 -15.12
CA ASN A 141 -46.83 -32.99 -15.85
C ASN A 141 -47.31 -33.89 -16.99
N LYS A 142 -48.59 -33.79 -17.34
CA LYS A 142 -49.14 -34.41 -18.56
C LYS A 142 -48.80 -33.52 -19.77
N GLY A 143 -48.60 -34.13 -20.94
CA GLY A 143 -48.36 -33.41 -22.20
C GLY A 143 -47.20 -34.02 -22.99
N ASP A 144 -46.97 -33.47 -24.17
CA ASP A 144 -45.96 -33.95 -25.11
C ASP A 144 -44.61 -33.21 -24.92
N ILE A 145 -43.49 -33.91 -25.10
CA ILE A 145 -42.14 -33.38 -24.85
C ILE A 145 -41.82 -32.15 -25.73
N PRO A 146 -42.13 -32.13 -27.04
CA PRO A 146 -41.95 -30.95 -27.89
C PRO A 146 -42.72 -29.71 -27.39
N GLN A 147 -43.95 -29.88 -26.89
CA GLN A 147 -44.75 -28.76 -26.36
C GLN A 147 -44.12 -28.17 -25.09
N TRP A 148 -43.67 -29.03 -24.17
CA TRP A 148 -42.97 -28.60 -22.96
C TRP A 148 -41.63 -27.94 -23.27
N THR A 149 -40.90 -28.47 -24.24
CA THR A 149 -39.61 -27.91 -24.71
C THR A 149 -39.79 -26.47 -25.17
N GLU A 150 -40.77 -26.19 -26.04
CA GLU A 150 -40.99 -24.84 -26.56
C GLU A 150 -41.48 -23.86 -25.47
N ARG A 151 -42.36 -24.34 -24.58
CA ARG A 151 -42.82 -23.54 -23.42
C ARG A 151 -41.65 -23.10 -22.54
N HIS A 152 -40.78 -24.04 -22.16
CA HIS A 152 -39.61 -23.73 -21.32
C HIS A 152 -38.57 -22.91 -22.07
N ARG A 153 -38.40 -23.14 -23.39
CA ARG A 153 -37.54 -22.33 -24.24
C ARG A 153 -37.93 -20.86 -24.19
N SER A 154 -39.21 -20.57 -24.38
CA SER A 154 -39.78 -19.21 -24.34
C SER A 154 -39.56 -18.57 -22.97
N SER A 155 -39.91 -19.26 -21.87
CA SER A 155 -39.72 -18.74 -20.52
C SER A 155 -38.26 -18.45 -20.17
N LEU A 156 -37.33 -19.35 -20.54
CA LEU A 156 -35.90 -19.18 -20.27
C LEU A 156 -35.29 -18.01 -21.04
N SER A 157 -35.71 -17.81 -22.30
CA SER A 157 -35.20 -16.72 -23.14
C SER A 157 -35.53 -15.32 -22.62
N GLY A 158 -36.55 -15.17 -21.78
CA GLY A 158 -36.88 -13.91 -21.12
C GLY A 158 -35.93 -13.50 -19.98
N ALA A 159 -35.20 -14.45 -19.40
CA ALA A 159 -34.33 -14.22 -18.24
C ALA A 159 -32.83 -14.51 -18.49
N PHE A 160 -32.53 -15.43 -19.42
CA PHE A 160 -31.19 -15.92 -19.74
C PHE A 160 -30.87 -15.76 -21.23
N THR A 161 -29.68 -16.18 -21.67
CA THR A 161 -29.39 -16.33 -23.11
C THR A 161 -30.33 -17.37 -23.73
N ALA A 162 -30.54 -17.27 -25.05
CA ALA A 162 -31.33 -18.24 -25.80
C ALA A 162 -30.88 -19.68 -25.46
N PRO A 163 -31.80 -20.53 -24.95
CA PRO A 163 -31.45 -21.88 -24.51
C PRO A 163 -31.00 -22.74 -25.70
N THR A 164 -29.94 -23.51 -25.49
CA THR A 164 -29.50 -24.56 -26.42
C THR A 164 -30.26 -25.84 -26.08
N ILE A 165 -30.91 -26.42 -27.09
CA ILE A 165 -31.64 -27.68 -26.97
C ILE A 165 -30.71 -28.81 -27.42
N THR A 166 -30.59 -29.85 -26.59
CA THR A 166 -29.77 -31.04 -26.89
C THR A 166 -30.58 -32.29 -26.57
N GLU A 167 -30.61 -33.24 -27.48
CA GLU A 167 -31.25 -34.54 -27.26
C GLU A 167 -30.19 -35.60 -26.97
N HIS A 168 -30.35 -36.34 -25.88
CA HIS A 168 -29.42 -37.39 -25.45
C HIS A 168 -30.17 -38.46 -24.66
N ASP A 169 -29.90 -39.74 -24.93
CA ASP A 169 -30.52 -40.90 -24.26
C ASP A 169 -32.06 -40.84 -24.15
N GLY A 170 -32.73 -40.35 -25.20
CA GLY A 170 -34.19 -40.22 -25.22
C GLY A 170 -34.75 -39.10 -24.33
N SER A 171 -33.89 -38.20 -23.83
CA SER A 171 -34.25 -37.03 -23.04
C SER A 171 -33.86 -35.73 -23.75
N VAL A 172 -34.67 -34.68 -23.55
CA VAL A 172 -34.42 -33.34 -24.08
C VAL A 172 -33.87 -32.46 -22.98
N HIS A 173 -32.69 -31.89 -23.19
CA HIS A 173 -32.03 -30.98 -22.27
C HIS A 173 -32.08 -29.54 -22.80
N LEU A 174 -32.45 -28.59 -21.95
CA LEU A 174 -32.40 -27.16 -22.24
C LEU A 174 -31.32 -26.52 -21.36
N TYR A 175 -30.29 -25.97 -21.99
CA TYR A 175 -29.20 -25.26 -21.32
C TYR A 175 -29.27 -23.77 -21.61
N ALA A 176 -29.34 -22.93 -20.58
CA ALA A 176 -29.23 -21.48 -20.68
C ALA A 176 -28.38 -20.94 -19.54
N GLU A 177 -27.57 -19.92 -19.81
CA GLU A 177 -26.78 -19.24 -18.79
C GLU A 177 -26.77 -17.73 -19.00
N LYS A 178 -26.39 -16.98 -17.97
CA LYS A 178 -26.18 -15.52 -18.07
C LYS A 178 -24.89 -15.16 -17.34
N GLY A 179 -24.12 -14.24 -17.90
CA GLY A 179 -22.88 -13.76 -17.27
C GLY A 179 -21.72 -14.76 -17.33
N ALA A 180 -21.57 -15.51 -18.43
CA ALA A 180 -20.49 -16.49 -18.59
C ALA A 180 -19.08 -15.91 -18.35
N TRP A 181 -18.90 -14.62 -18.67
CA TRP A 181 -17.67 -13.86 -18.46
C TRP A 181 -17.32 -13.59 -16.99
N SER A 182 -18.28 -13.67 -16.07
CA SER A 182 -18.02 -13.49 -14.62
C SER A 182 -16.99 -14.47 -14.08
N ARG A 183 -16.85 -15.65 -14.73
CA ARG A 183 -15.85 -16.68 -14.40
C ARG A 183 -14.41 -16.21 -14.61
N PHE A 184 -14.19 -15.12 -15.35
CA PHE A 184 -12.87 -14.50 -15.56
C PHE A 184 -12.54 -13.39 -14.55
N GLY A 185 -13.46 -13.03 -13.64
CA GLY A 185 -13.25 -11.91 -12.71
C GLY A 185 -11.96 -12.02 -11.89
N ALA A 186 -11.70 -13.18 -11.29
CA ALA A 186 -10.47 -13.41 -10.53
C ALA A 186 -9.20 -13.28 -11.40
N TYR A 187 -9.25 -13.68 -12.67
CA TYR A 187 -8.11 -13.57 -13.59
C TYR A 187 -7.82 -12.11 -13.94
N ALA A 188 -8.86 -11.28 -14.10
CA ALA A 188 -8.71 -9.85 -14.30
C ALA A 188 -8.09 -9.18 -13.06
N THR A 189 -8.54 -9.54 -11.85
CA THR A 189 -7.95 -9.05 -10.59
C THR A 189 -6.47 -9.44 -10.48
N HIS A 190 -6.14 -10.71 -10.76
CA HIS A 190 -4.74 -11.17 -10.71
C HIS A 190 -3.87 -10.45 -11.74
N ALA A 191 -4.36 -10.28 -12.97
CA ALA A 191 -3.65 -9.53 -13.99
C ALA A 191 -3.41 -8.07 -13.55
N GLY A 192 -4.40 -7.42 -12.94
CA GLY A 192 -4.26 -6.08 -12.38
C GLY A 192 -3.14 -6.00 -11.32
N ILE A 193 -3.11 -6.95 -10.39
CA ILE A 193 -2.05 -7.03 -9.35
C ILE A 193 -0.67 -7.19 -10.00
N VAL A 194 -0.53 -8.11 -10.96
CA VAL A 194 0.74 -8.35 -11.66
C VAL A 194 1.18 -7.12 -12.45
N ILE A 195 0.25 -6.43 -13.13
CA ILE A 195 0.54 -5.20 -13.87
C ILE A 195 1.05 -4.11 -12.93
N VAL A 196 0.41 -3.91 -11.77
CA VAL A 196 0.86 -2.95 -10.76
C VAL A 196 2.27 -3.27 -10.26
N PHE A 197 2.57 -4.55 -9.99
CA PHE A 197 3.90 -4.97 -9.57
C PHE A 197 4.97 -4.76 -10.63
N VAL A 198 4.68 -5.11 -11.89
CA VAL A 198 5.61 -4.86 -12.99
C VAL A 198 5.84 -3.36 -13.15
N GLY A 199 4.78 -2.54 -13.07
CA GLY A 199 4.88 -1.08 -13.10
C GLY A 199 5.74 -0.52 -11.96
N ALA A 200 5.59 -1.05 -10.74
CA ALA A 200 6.42 -0.66 -9.59
C ALA A 200 7.89 -1.05 -9.77
N ILE A 201 8.18 -2.24 -10.31
CA ILE A 201 9.55 -2.69 -10.60
C ILE A 201 10.18 -1.80 -11.67
N VAL A 202 9.46 -1.54 -12.77
CA VAL A 202 9.93 -0.63 -13.84
C VAL A 202 10.18 0.77 -13.27
N GLY A 203 9.26 1.30 -12.46
CA GLY A 203 9.43 2.59 -11.80
C GLY A 203 10.60 2.64 -10.82
N ASN A 204 10.92 1.53 -10.15
CA ASN A 204 12.07 1.43 -9.24
C ASN A 204 13.41 1.34 -10.01
N VAL A 205 13.46 0.58 -11.10
CA VAL A 205 14.69 0.35 -11.88
C VAL A 205 15.03 1.55 -12.77
N PHE A 206 14.04 2.18 -13.38
CA PHE A 206 14.24 3.26 -14.36
C PHE A 206 13.86 4.65 -13.85
N GLY A 207 13.11 4.73 -12.75
CA GLY A 207 12.73 5.99 -12.14
C GLY A 207 13.69 6.42 -11.05
N PHE A 208 13.48 7.61 -10.52
CA PHE A 208 14.16 8.11 -9.33
C PHE A 208 13.15 8.77 -8.40
N LYS A 209 13.47 8.79 -7.12
CA LYS A 209 12.75 9.54 -6.09
C LYS A 209 13.75 10.34 -5.28
N SER A 210 13.51 11.63 -5.16
CA SER A 210 14.40 12.57 -4.53
C SER A 210 13.58 13.65 -3.82
N TYR A 211 14.22 14.35 -2.90
CA TYR A 211 13.63 15.42 -2.12
C TYR A 211 14.43 16.70 -2.35
N VAL A 212 13.76 17.83 -2.24
CA VAL A 212 14.41 19.14 -2.29
C VAL A 212 13.62 20.08 -1.39
N ALA A 213 14.33 20.79 -0.51
CA ALA A 213 13.74 21.87 0.27
C ALA A 213 13.91 23.19 -0.49
N ILE A 214 12.79 23.79 -0.92
CA ILE A 214 12.80 25.07 -1.64
C ILE A 214 12.10 26.13 -0.77
N PRO A 215 12.85 27.00 -0.08
CA PRO A 215 12.27 28.10 0.67
C PRO A 215 11.45 29.03 -0.21
N GLU A 216 10.50 29.75 0.38
CA GLU A 216 9.69 30.73 -0.35
C GLU A 216 10.56 31.80 -1.01
N GLY A 217 10.21 32.15 -2.25
CA GLY A 217 10.95 33.07 -3.10
C GLY A 217 12.28 32.52 -3.65
N LYS A 218 12.66 31.28 -3.32
CA LYS A 218 13.88 30.64 -3.82
C LYS A 218 13.58 29.65 -4.94
N GLU A 219 14.60 29.37 -5.72
CA GLU A 219 14.60 28.36 -6.79
C GLU A 219 15.71 27.34 -6.59
N SER A 220 15.49 26.13 -7.11
CA SER A 220 16.48 25.06 -7.14
C SER A 220 16.51 24.42 -8.52
N SER A 221 17.71 24.18 -9.05
CA SER A 221 17.96 23.40 -10.28
C SER A 221 18.58 22.03 -10.00
N HIS A 222 18.68 21.64 -8.73
CA HIS A 222 19.19 20.34 -8.32
C HIS A 222 18.23 19.65 -7.34
N LEU A 223 18.25 18.33 -7.31
CA LEU A 223 17.51 17.51 -6.34
C LEU A 223 18.48 16.69 -5.51
N ASP A 224 18.20 16.47 -4.22
CA ASP A 224 19.08 15.70 -3.34
C ASP A 224 18.90 14.20 -3.58
N ALA A 225 19.95 13.48 -4.02
CA ALA A 225 19.83 12.05 -4.26
C ALA A 225 19.54 11.29 -2.96
N ARG A 226 18.95 10.10 -3.12
CA ARG A 226 18.65 9.19 -2.01
C ARG A 226 19.94 8.84 -1.26
N GLY A 227 20.11 9.36 -0.04
CA GLY A 227 21.31 9.18 0.78
C GLY A 227 22.26 10.39 0.87
N GLY A 228 21.89 11.54 0.28
CA GLY A 228 22.45 12.87 0.60
C GLY A 228 23.87 13.18 0.11
N LYS A 229 24.49 12.31 -0.70
CA LYS A 229 25.86 12.52 -1.21
C LYS A 229 25.97 12.88 -2.68
N GLU A 230 24.91 12.68 -3.45
CA GLU A 230 24.85 13.03 -4.87
C GLU A 230 23.68 13.98 -5.12
N HIS A 231 23.78 14.84 -6.13
CA HIS A 231 22.70 15.70 -6.58
C HIS A 231 22.30 15.34 -8.00
N ILE A 232 21.01 15.39 -8.30
CA ILE A 232 20.48 15.22 -9.65
C ILE A 232 20.25 16.61 -10.23
N ASP A 233 21.10 17.00 -11.18
CA ASP A 233 20.95 18.26 -11.90
C ASP A 233 19.77 18.20 -12.86
N LEU A 234 18.93 19.23 -12.81
CA LEU A 234 17.81 19.41 -13.70
C LEU A 234 18.15 20.41 -14.82
N PRO A 235 17.66 20.19 -16.05
CA PRO A 235 17.83 21.15 -17.13
C PRO A 235 16.91 22.39 -17.01
N PHE A 236 16.24 22.55 -15.87
CA PHE A 236 15.33 23.64 -15.51
C PHE A 236 15.38 23.86 -14.00
N SER A 237 14.94 25.03 -13.55
CA SER A 237 14.79 25.35 -12.12
C SER A 237 13.33 25.27 -11.71
N VAL A 238 13.08 24.88 -10.45
CA VAL A 238 11.76 24.98 -9.82
C VAL A 238 11.84 26.04 -8.74
N ARG A 239 10.94 27.02 -8.79
CA ARG A 239 10.83 28.11 -7.82
C ARG A 239 9.59 27.92 -6.96
N ASN A 240 9.76 28.03 -5.65
CA ASN A 240 8.64 28.13 -4.72
C ASN A 240 8.26 29.60 -4.59
N ASN A 241 7.17 30.02 -5.22
CA ASN A 241 6.71 31.41 -5.13
C ASN A 241 6.13 31.69 -3.74
N ARG A 242 5.37 30.74 -3.18
CA ARG A 242 4.69 30.87 -1.89
C ARG A 242 4.21 29.50 -1.40
N PHE A 243 4.30 29.26 -0.10
CA PHE A 243 3.64 28.17 0.60
C PHE A 243 2.60 28.73 1.57
N TRP A 244 1.51 28.02 1.78
CA TRP A 244 0.55 28.37 2.84
C TRP A 244 -0.18 27.14 3.35
N VAL A 245 -0.69 27.28 4.57
CA VAL A 245 -1.50 26.27 5.23
C VAL A 245 -2.86 26.88 5.52
N GLU A 246 -3.92 26.28 4.99
CA GLU A 246 -5.26 26.59 5.45
C GLU A 246 -5.55 25.76 6.69
N THR A 247 -6.15 26.36 7.71
CA THR A 247 -6.55 25.66 8.94
C THR A 247 -8.06 25.73 9.12
N TYR A 248 -8.64 24.68 9.67
CA TYR A 248 -9.98 24.71 10.21
C TYR A 248 -10.07 25.72 11.38
N PRO A 249 -11.29 26.17 11.76
CA PRO A 249 -11.47 27.07 12.91
C PRO A 249 -10.92 26.53 14.24
N ASN A 250 -10.79 25.20 14.37
CA ASN A 250 -10.19 24.53 15.53
C ASN A 250 -8.65 24.50 15.50
N GLY A 251 -8.02 25.14 14.52
CA GLY A 251 -6.56 25.22 14.35
C GLY A 251 -5.92 24.01 13.67
N GLN A 252 -6.69 22.97 13.32
CA GLN A 252 -6.15 21.81 12.61
C GLN A 252 -5.84 22.17 11.16
N PRO A 253 -4.70 21.73 10.60
CA PRO A 253 -4.41 21.88 9.18
C PRO A 253 -5.51 21.25 8.33
N LYS A 254 -6.10 22.07 7.46
CA LYS A 254 -7.08 21.68 6.45
C LYS A 254 -6.37 21.32 5.15
N GLU A 255 -5.41 22.15 4.74
CA GLU A 255 -4.80 22.06 3.43
C GLU A 255 -3.40 22.66 3.41
N TYR A 256 -2.52 22.05 2.62
CA TYR A 256 -1.15 22.49 2.40
C TYR A 256 -0.98 22.77 0.91
N SER A 257 -0.63 24.00 0.57
CA SER A 257 -0.52 24.44 -0.83
C SER A 257 0.80 25.14 -1.09
N SER A 258 1.37 24.89 -2.26
CA SER A 258 2.58 25.55 -2.76
C SER A 258 2.36 26.07 -4.17
N ASP A 259 2.61 27.35 -4.41
CA ASP A 259 2.62 27.95 -5.74
C ASP A 259 4.01 27.80 -6.36
N LEU A 260 4.13 26.91 -7.35
CA LEU A 260 5.39 26.57 -7.98
C LEU A 260 5.48 27.13 -9.40
N SER A 261 6.64 27.66 -9.75
CA SER A 261 7.01 28.02 -11.13
C SER A 261 8.13 27.12 -11.63
N VAL A 262 8.03 26.63 -12.86
CA VAL A 262 9.14 26.02 -13.59
C VAL A 262 9.79 27.10 -14.45
N ILE A 263 11.10 27.27 -14.29
CA ILE A 263 11.91 28.25 -14.99
C ILE A 263 12.88 27.50 -15.90
N GLU A 264 12.78 27.75 -17.21
CA GLU A 264 13.65 27.16 -18.21
C GLU A 264 14.23 28.28 -19.08
N ASN A 265 15.56 28.29 -19.26
CA ASN A 265 16.27 29.36 -19.96
C ASN A 265 15.94 30.78 -19.44
N GLY A 266 15.78 30.91 -18.11
CA GLY A 266 15.48 32.18 -17.44
C GLY A 266 14.04 32.68 -17.61
N ARG A 267 13.13 31.89 -18.19
CA ARG A 267 11.71 32.24 -18.35
C ARG A 267 10.82 31.27 -17.58
N GLU A 268 9.79 31.80 -16.96
CA GLU A 268 8.72 30.99 -16.39
C GLU A 268 7.94 30.31 -17.53
N VAL A 269 8.02 28.99 -17.61
CA VAL A 269 7.38 28.18 -18.65
C VAL A 269 6.10 27.49 -18.17
N LEU A 270 5.97 27.32 -16.85
CA LEU A 270 4.80 26.73 -16.22
C LEU A 270 4.67 27.29 -14.80
N ARG A 271 3.45 27.57 -14.37
CA ARG A 271 3.14 27.87 -12.98
C ARG A 271 1.90 27.10 -12.55
N LYS A 272 1.96 26.47 -11.38
CA LYS A 272 0.85 25.71 -10.83
C LYS A 272 0.90 25.76 -9.30
N THR A 273 -0.25 26.04 -8.70
CA THR A 273 -0.48 25.74 -7.28
C THR A 273 -0.69 24.24 -7.12
N ILE A 274 0.18 23.61 -6.34
CA ILE A 274 0.08 22.18 -6.00
C ILE A 274 -0.52 22.01 -4.61
N GLU A 275 -1.24 20.92 -4.44
CA GLU A 275 -1.89 20.49 -3.20
C GLU A 275 -1.55 19.02 -2.91
N VAL A 276 -1.96 18.51 -1.74
CA VAL A 276 -1.77 17.09 -1.40
C VAL A 276 -2.51 16.22 -2.44
N ASN A 277 -1.77 15.35 -3.11
CA ASN A 277 -2.22 14.51 -4.24
C ASN A 277 -2.51 15.24 -5.56
N ASP A 278 -2.25 16.56 -5.68
CA ASP A 278 -2.29 17.29 -6.95
C ASP A 278 -0.91 17.86 -7.33
N PRO A 279 -0.04 17.06 -7.96
CA PRO A 279 1.34 17.43 -8.25
C PRO A 279 1.49 18.36 -9.47
N LEU A 280 2.62 19.05 -9.55
CA LEU A 280 3.10 19.69 -10.78
C LEU A 280 3.90 18.64 -11.58
N VAL A 281 3.58 18.50 -12.87
CA VAL A 281 4.28 17.55 -13.76
C VAL A 281 4.97 18.31 -14.87
N TYR A 282 6.28 18.13 -15.01
CA TYR A 282 7.08 18.75 -16.07
C TYR A 282 8.19 17.81 -16.54
N LYS A 283 8.33 17.61 -17.85
CA LYS A 283 9.32 16.72 -18.50
C LYS A 283 9.39 15.31 -17.87
N GLY A 284 8.24 14.74 -17.50
CA GLY A 284 8.16 13.41 -16.89
C GLY A 284 8.50 13.35 -15.40
N ILE A 285 8.82 14.48 -14.77
CA ILE A 285 9.11 14.59 -13.34
C ILE A 285 7.86 15.13 -12.62
N TRP A 286 7.52 14.49 -11.50
CA TRP A 286 6.35 14.80 -10.70
C TRP A 286 6.79 15.45 -9.38
N PHE A 287 6.36 16.67 -9.14
CA PHE A 287 6.65 17.44 -7.93
C PHE A 287 5.46 17.38 -6.99
N TYR A 288 5.65 16.72 -5.85
CA TYR A 288 4.65 16.57 -4.79
C TYR A 288 5.03 17.40 -3.57
N GLN A 289 4.02 17.95 -2.89
CA GLN A 289 4.20 18.48 -1.54
C GLN A 289 4.38 17.30 -0.57
N SER A 290 5.63 17.06 -0.12
CA SER A 290 5.93 15.92 0.77
C SER A 290 6.11 16.29 2.24
N SER A 291 6.63 17.48 2.53
CA SER A 291 6.75 18.01 3.88
C SER A 291 6.83 19.53 3.85
N TYR A 292 6.77 20.13 5.03
CA TYR A 292 7.10 21.51 5.26
C TYR A 292 8.07 21.57 6.44
N GLY A 293 9.07 22.43 6.36
CA GLY A 293 9.98 22.72 7.46
C GLY A 293 9.65 24.08 8.07
N GLN A 294 10.24 24.39 9.22
CA GLN A 294 10.27 25.78 9.67
C GLN A 294 11.26 26.55 8.79
N ALA A 295 10.75 27.51 8.04
CA ALA A 295 11.57 28.52 7.40
C ALA A 295 11.80 29.64 8.43
N GLY A 296 13.04 29.80 8.87
CA GLY A 296 13.42 30.77 9.91
C GLY A 296 13.67 30.12 11.28
N PRO A 297 14.16 30.90 12.25
CA PRO A 297 14.48 30.41 13.59
C PRO A 297 13.21 29.93 14.32
N PRO A 298 13.31 28.88 15.15
CA PRO A 298 12.16 28.33 15.86
C PRO A 298 11.51 29.38 16.75
N THR A 299 10.19 29.54 16.65
CA THR A 299 9.44 30.51 17.48
C THR A 299 8.67 29.83 18.59
N VAL A 300 8.67 30.42 19.79
CA VAL A 300 7.87 29.98 20.94
C VAL A 300 6.76 30.99 21.24
N GLN A 301 5.53 30.50 21.42
CA GLN A 301 4.40 31.33 21.81
C GLN A 301 4.35 31.47 23.33
N VAL A 302 4.42 32.71 23.82
CA VAL A 302 4.32 33.06 25.24
C VAL A 302 3.03 33.85 25.47
N SER A 303 2.14 33.33 26.32
CA SER A 303 0.97 34.07 26.78
C SER A 303 1.39 35.09 27.83
N VAL A 304 0.99 36.35 27.65
CA VAL A 304 1.25 37.42 28.60
C VAL A 304 -0.05 37.80 29.29
N LYS A 305 -0.04 37.80 30.62
CA LYS A 305 -1.15 38.28 31.45
C LYS A 305 -0.70 39.48 32.26
N LYS A 306 -1.56 40.49 32.36
CA LYS A 306 -1.35 41.61 33.28
C LYS A 306 -1.54 41.13 34.71
N ALA A 307 -0.95 41.86 35.67
CA ALA A 307 -1.15 41.59 37.09
C ALA A 307 -2.64 41.69 37.52
N SER A 308 -3.48 42.39 36.74
CA SER A 308 -4.93 42.45 36.92
C SER A 308 -5.68 41.17 36.51
N GLY A 309 -4.97 40.17 35.95
CA GLY A 309 -5.56 38.94 35.42
C GLY A 309 -6.09 39.05 33.98
N GLU A 310 -6.04 40.24 33.38
CA GLU A 310 -6.43 40.48 31.99
C GLU A 310 -5.37 39.93 31.02
N ASP A 311 -5.81 39.23 29.96
CA ASP A 311 -4.92 38.75 28.90
C ASP A 311 -4.35 39.93 28.11
N ALA A 312 -3.03 40.03 28.05
CA ALA A 312 -2.29 41.01 27.25
C ALA A 312 -1.95 40.48 25.85
N GLY A 313 -2.39 39.26 25.51
CA GLY A 313 -2.18 38.60 24.23
C GLY A 313 -1.10 37.53 24.25
N ILE A 314 -0.78 37.02 23.06
CA ILE A 314 0.26 36.01 22.82
C ILE A 314 1.40 36.67 22.05
N LEU A 315 2.63 36.50 22.55
CA LEU A 315 3.84 36.93 21.88
C LEU A 315 4.53 35.74 21.23
N SER A 316 4.95 35.91 19.97
CA SER A 316 5.82 34.94 19.30
C SER A 316 7.27 35.39 19.46
N LEU A 317 8.10 34.58 20.13
CA LEU A 317 9.50 34.86 20.39
C LEU A 317 10.39 33.93 19.56
N ALA A 318 11.25 34.48 18.71
CA ALA A 318 12.38 33.77 18.12
C ALA A 318 13.65 33.95 18.99
N PRO A 319 14.60 33.00 18.96
CA PRO A 319 15.94 33.18 19.53
C PRO A 319 16.54 34.53 19.14
N ASP A 320 17.05 35.25 20.14
CA ASP A 320 17.71 36.56 20.01
C ASP A 320 16.87 37.70 19.40
N GLU A 321 15.57 37.47 19.15
CA GLU A 321 14.64 38.52 18.71
C GLU A 321 14.00 39.21 19.91
N LYS A 322 14.19 40.53 20.03
CA LYS A 322 13.52 41.35 21.06
C LYS A 322 12.11 41.73 20.61
N ARG A 323 11.11 41.39 21.43
CA ARG A 323 9.71 41.78 21.27
C ARG A 323 9.29 42.74 22.38
N GLU A 324 8.54 43.78 22.02
CA GLU A 324 8.00 44.74 22.97
C GLU A 324 6.73 44.21 23.65
N ILE A 325 6.66 44.37 24.96
CA ILE A 325 5.47 44.18 25.78
C ILE A 325 4.95 45.57 26.12
N PRO A 326 3.81 46.01 25.54
CA PRO A 326 3.29 47.36 25.75
C PRO A 326 3.18 47.73 27.23
N GLY A 327 3.86 48.80 27.63
CA GLY A 327 3.84 49.30 29.01
C GLY A 327 4.67 48.52 30.04
N TYR A 328 5.45 47.51 29.62
CA TYR A 328 6.28 46.71 30.54
C TYR A 328 7.77 46.72 30.19
N GLY A 329 8.13 46.57 28.91
CA GLY A 329 9.51 46.49 28.46
C GLY A 329 9.68 45.57 27.26
N THR A 330 10.89 45.04 27.04
CA THR A 330 11.17 44.08 25.96
C THR A 330 11.48 42.69 26.51
N VAL A 331 11.11 41.66 25.75
CA VAL A 331 11.39 40.25 26.05
C VAL A 331 12.08 39.61 24.85
N SER A 332 13.06 38.73 25.10
CA SER A 332 13.71 37.92 24.06
C SER A 332 13.92 36.50 24.58
N ALA A 333 13.76 35.52 23.69
CA ALA A 333 14.07 34.13 24.00
C ALA A 333 15.56 33.89 23.81
N ILE A 334 16.21 33.22 24.77
CA ILE A 334 17.64 32.93 24.71
C ILE A 334 17.96 31.44 24.75
N ASN A 335 17.09 30.62 25.34
CA ASN A 335 17.31 29.17 25.41
C ASN A 335 15.99 28.41 25.55
N PHE A 336 15.95 27.17 25.06
CA PHE A 336 14.83 26.26 25.22
C PHE A 336 15.34 24.91 25.72
N GLU A 337 14.78 24.44 26.84
CA GLU A 337 15.11 23.15 27.45
C GLU A 337 13.89 22.22 27.33
N PRO A 338 13.99 21.09 26.59
CA PRO A 338 12.90 20.14 26.45
C PRO A 338 12.43 19.51 27.78
N ASP A 339 13.34 19.34 28.74
CA ASP A 339 13.02 18.87 30.09
C ASP A 339 13.80 19.65 31.15
N PHE A 340 13.19 20.71 31.67
CA PHE A 340 13.79 21.54 32.70
C PHE A 340 13.61 20.89 34.07
N GLN A 341 14.64 20.19 34.54
CA GLN A 341 14.70 19.58 35.88
C GLN A 341 13.53 18.61 36.18
N GLY A 342 12.99 17.92 35.18
CA GLY A 342 11.87 17.00 35.35
C GLY A 342 10.49 17.67 35.35
N PHE A 343 10.41 18.98 35.13
CA PHE A 343 9.16 19.73 35.03
C PHE A 343 8.65 19.86 33.59
N GLY A 344 9.33 19.23 32.61
CA GLY A 344 8.98 19.30 31.20
C GLY A 344 9.50 20.58 30.52
N PRO A 345 8.96 20.94 29.34
CA PRO A 345 9.53 21.99 28.49
C PRO A 345 9.55 23.37 29.16
N ALA A 346 10.69 24.05 29.10
CA ALA A 346 10.84 25.42 29.60
C ALA A 346 11.59 26.33 28.62
N LEU A 347 11.19 27.61 28.59
CA LEU A 347 11.80 28.66 27.79
C LEU A 347 12.53 29.64 28.71
N GLN A 348 13.83 29.85 28.48
CA GLN A 348 14.56 30.92 29.14
C GLN A 348 14.41 32.21 28.34
N VAL A 349 13.96 33.27 29.02
CA VAL A 349 13.77 34.60 28.44
C VAL A 349 14.58 35.65 29.19
N ILE A 350 15.05 36.67 28.47
CA ILE A 350 15.56 37.92 29.05
C ILE A 350 14.45 38.96 28.97
N VAL A 351 14.12 39.52 30.13
CA VAL A 351 13.18 40.64 30.28
C VAL A 351 13.96 41.91 30.62
N GLU A 352 13.86 42.91 29.76
CA GLU A 352 14.48 44.23 29.95
C GLU A 352 13.39 45.25 30.24
N LYS A 353 13.45 45.91 31.40
CA LYS A 353 12.52 46.97 31.80
C LYS A 353 13.23 48.32 31.73
N PRO A 354 12.52 49.41 31.41
CA PRO A 354 13.08 50.75 31.49
C PRO A 354 13.69 51.00 32.87
N ASN A 355 14.95 51.45 32.90
CA ASN A 355 15.70 51.78 34.12
C ASN A 355 15.90 50.62 35.14
N LYS A 356 15.85 49.35 34.70
CA LYS A 356 16.23 48.20 35.53
C LYS A 356 17.22 47.29 34.81
N ALA A 357 18.04 46.58 35.58
CA ALA A 357 18.92 45.57 35.03
C ALA A 357 18.10 44.45 34.34
N PRO A 358 18.59 43.87 33.22
CA PRO A 358 17.97 42.74 32.56
C PRO A 358 17.78 41.56 33.52
N GLN A 359 16.61 40.91 33.46
CA GLN A 359 16.29 39.75 34.29
C GLN A 359 16.14 38.51 33.41
N GLN A 360 16.83 37.43 33.77
CA GLN A 360 16.65 36.11 33.15
C GLN A 360 15.60 35.32 33.92
N VAL A 361 14.60 34.79 33.21
CA VAL A 361 13.49 34.03 33.79
C VAL A 361 13.25 32.77 32.97
N TRP A 362 12.99 31.66 33.65
CA TRP A 362 12.50 30.44 33.03
C TRP A 362 10.98 30.41 33.05
N LEU A 363 10.37 30.22 31.88
CA LEU A 363 8.94 30.07 31.68
C LEU A 363 8.64 28.60 31.40
N LEU A 364 8.00 27.91 32.35
CA LEU A 364 7.60 26.53 32.19
C LEU A 364 6.29 26.44 31.40
N GLN A 365 6.19 25.47 30.48
CA GLN A 365 4.95 25.23 29.73
C GLN A 365 3.80 24.79 30.65
N ARG A 366 4.13 24.05 31.70
CA ARG A 366 3.21 23.66 32.78
C ARG A 366 3.86 24.03 34.10
N PHE A 367 3.23 24.95 34.83
CA PHE A 367 3.64 25.18 36.22
C PHE A 367 3.31 23.93 37.04
N PRO A 368 4.23 23.42 37.88
CA PRO A 368 3.85 22.46 38.91
C PRO A 368 2.77 23.10 39.79
N ALA A 369 1.71 22.33 40.04
CA ALA A 369 0.59 22.74 40.88
C ALA A 369 0.99 22.90 42.35
#